data_AF-A0A529K4I0-F1
#
_entry.id   AF-A0A529K4I0-F1
#
_cell.length_a   1.000
_cell.length_b   1.000
_cell.length_c   1.000
_cell.angle_alpha   90.00
_cell.angle_beta   90.00
_cell.angle_gamma   90.00
#
_symmetry.space_group_name_H-M   'P 1'
#
loop_
_entity.id
_entity.type
_entity.pdbx_description
1 polymer ?
#
loop_
_entity_poly.entity_id
_entity_poly.type
_entity_poly.pdbx_seq_one_letter_code
_entity_poly.pdbx_strand_id
1 'polypeptide(L)' 'MKTTSYYPVLMTGDVAGTKAFYINHFSFKPLFASDWYVHLQSAEDRRVNLGIVQG' A
#
# COMPACT_ATOMS: atom_id res chain seq x y z
N MET A 1 -12.94 -11.82 -19.04
CA MET A 1 -12.65 -11.43 -17.65
C MET A 1 -12.73 -9.92 -17.55
N LYS A 2 -13.53 -9.35 -16.64
CA LYS A 2 -13.59 -7.88 -16.44
C LYS A 2 -12.86 -7.54 -15.16
N THR A 3 -11.64 -7.03 -15.28
CA THR A 3 -10.85 -6.59 -14.13
C THR A 3 -11.46 -5.32 -13.55
N THR A 4 -11.85 -5.37 -12.27
CA THR A 4 -12.47 -4.24 -11.55
C THR A 4 -11.47 -3.51 -10.64
N SER A 5 -10.32 -4.11 -10.38
CA SER A 5 -9.21 -3.52 -9.65
C SER A 5 -7.89 -4.21 -10.02
N TYR A 6 -6.78 -3.47 -9.95
CA TYR A 6 -5.43 -3.98 -10.17
C TYR A 6 -4.45 -3.14 -9.38
N TYR A 7 -3.61 -3.79 -8.57
CA TYR A 7 -2.50 -3.15 -7.87
C TYR A 7 -1.47 -4.20 -7.40
N PRO A 8 -0.19 -3.83 -7.27
CA PRO A 8 0.83 -4.74 -6.78
C PRO A 8 0.79 -4.89 -5.25
N VAL A 9 1.33 -6.01 -4.77
CA VAL A 9 1.61 -6.24 -3.34
C VAL A 9 3.10 -6.53 -3.20
N LEU A 10 3.80 -5.72 -2.41
CA LEU A 10 5.24 -5.85 -2.16
C LEU A 10 5.49 -6.66 -0.89
N MET A 11 6.39 -7.65 -0.97
CA MET A 11 6.90 -8.36 0.21
C MET A 11 8.10 -7.61 0.80
N THR A 12 8.13 -7.45 2.11
CA THR A 12 9.21 -6.77 2.83
C THR A 12 9.43 -7.37 4.22
N GLY A 13 10.65 -7.27 4.75
CA GLY A 13 10.94 -7.60 6.14
C GLY A 13 10.58 -6.50 7.14
N ASP A 14 10.27 -5.30 6.65
CA ASP A 14 9.89 -4.13 7.46
C ASP A 14 8.63 -3.46 6.88
N VAL A 15 7.46 -3.98 7.25
CA VAL A 15 6.15 -3.45 6.81
C VAL A 15 5.94 -2.01 7.30
N ALA A 16 6.32 -1.71 8.54
CA ALA A 16 6.08 -0.41 9.17
C ALA A 16 6.91 0.69 8.50
N GLY A 17 8.21 0.46 8.28
CA GLY A 17 9.10 1.38 7.59
C GLY A 17 8.72 1.57 6.12
N THR A 18 8.38 0.48 5.41
CA THR A 18 7.94 0.55 4.01
C THR A 18 6.66 1.36 3.88
N LYS A 19 5.67 1.16 4.76
CA LYS A 19 4.46 1.99 4.82
C LYS A 19 4.80 3.47 5.02
N ALA A 20 5.64 3.80 6.00
CA ALA A 20 5.98 5.18 6.34
C ALA A 20 6.66 5.90 5.17
N PHE A 21 7.54 5.21 4.43
CA PHE A 21 8.20 5.75 3.24
C PHE A 21 7.19 6.25 2.19
N TYR A 22 6.20 5.43 1.83
CA TYR A 22 5.20 5.82 0.83
C TYR A 22 4.26 6.93 1.31
N ILE A 23 3.92 6.96 2.60
CA ILE A 23 3.10 8.04 3.17
C ILE A 23 3.88 9.36 3.13
N ASN A 24 5.13 9.36 3.59
CA ASN A 24 5.92 10.58 3.77
C ASN A 24 6.38 11.21 2.45
N HIS A 25 6.57 10.40 1.40
CA HIS A 25 7.23 10.85 0.18
C HIS A 25 6.36 10.77 -1.10
N PHE A 26 5.26 10.01 -1.09
CA PHE A 26 4.48 9.74 -2.30
C PHE A 26 2.98 10.00 -2.14
N SER A 27 2.58 10.80 -1.14
CA SER A 27 1.18 11.19 -0.91
C SER A 27 0.23 9.99 -0.73
N PHE A 28 0.70 8.86 -0.19
CA PHE A 28 -0.17 7.73 0.15
C PHE A 28 -0.81 7.90 1.52
N LYS A 29 -1.98 7.26 1.70
CA LYS A 29 -2.65 7.09 2.99
C LYS A 29 -3.06 5.64 3.20
N PRO A 30 -3.01 5.12 4.44
CA PRO A 30 -3.50 3.79 4.74
C PRO A 30 -5.03 3.76 4.69
N LEU A 31 -5.58 2.79 3.97
CA LEU A 31 -7.00 2.42 4.06
C LEU A 31 -7.21 1.28 5.07
N PHE A 32 -6.19 0.43 5.23
CA PHE A 32 -6.12 -0.63 6.21
C PHE A 32 -4.66 -0.82 6.64
N ALA A 33 -4.44 -1.15 7.92
CA ALA A 33 -3.12 -1.48 8.44
C ALA A 33 -3.21 -2.52 9.57
N SER A 34 -2.31 -3.49 9.52
CA SER A 34 -1.95 -4.42 10.60
C SER A 34 -0.42 -4.55 10.68
N ASP A 35 0.08 -5.35 11.61
CA ASP A 35 1.52 -5.58 11.78
C ASP A 35 2.16 -6.35 10.61
N TRP A 36 1.36 -7.13 9.87
CA TRP A 36 1.83 -8.01 8.79
C TRP A 36 1.34 -7.61 7.40
N TYR A 37 0.36 -6.70 7.29
CA TYR A 37 -0.18 -6.22 6.01
C TYR A 37 -0.71 -4.79 6.06
N VAL A 38 -0.47 -4.03 5.00
CA VAL A 38 -0.96 -2.66 4.84
C VAL A 38 -1.50 -2.47 3.42
N HIS A 39 -2.69 -1.84 3.31
CA HIS A 39 -3.22 -1.37 2.04
C HIS A 39 -3.14 0.16 2.02
N LEU A 40 -2.32 0.68 1.12
CA LEU A 40 -2.18 2.10 0.83
C LEU A 40 -2.96 2.50 -0.43
N GLN A 41 -3.51 3.71 -0.41
CA GLN A 41 -4.09 4.38 -1.58
C GLN A 41 -3.51 5.79 -1.70
N SER A 42 -3.27 6.29 -2.91
CA SER A 42 -2.89 7.68 -3.11
C SER A 42 -3.98 8.62 -2.60
N ALA A 43 -3.58 9.71 -1.95
CA ALA A 43 -4.48 10.79 -1.56
C ALA A 43 -4.96 11.61 -2.77
N GLU A 44 -4.24 11.55 -3.90
CA GLU A 44 -4.45 12.36 -5.09
C GLU A 44 -5.27 11.61 -6.17
N ASP A 45 -5.08 10.28 -6.29
CA ASP A 45 -5.86 9.43 -7.19
C ASP A 45 -6.26 8.09 -6.53
N ARG A 46 -7.56 7.89 -6.35
CA ARG A 46 -8.14 6.67 -5.73
C ARG A 46 -7.85 5.39 -6.52
N ARG A 47 -7.45 5.48 -7.79
CA ARG A 47 -7.08 4.33 -8.63
C ARG A 47 -5.68 3.81 -8.31
N VAL A 48 -4.80 4.64 -7.76
CA VAL A 48 -3.43 4.25 -7.40
C VAL A 48 -3.44 3.61 -6.01
N ASN A 49 -3.16 2.31 -5.97
CA ASN A 49 -3.18 1.50 -4.76
C ASN A 49 -1.89 0.68 -4.65
N LEU A 50 -1.51 0.33 -3.42
CA LEU A 50 -0.33 -0.48 -3.13
C LEU A 50 -0.58 -1.35 -1.90
N GLY A 51 -0.33 -2.65 -2.02
CA GLY A 51 -0.26 -3.55 -0.87
C GLY A 51 1.18 -3.73 -0.39
N ILE A 52 1.35 -3.89 0.91
CA ILE A 52 2.62 -4.24 1.55
C ILE A 52 2.34 -5.41 2.47
N VAL A 53 3.10 -6.50 2.36
CA VAL A 53 2.95 -7.70 3.18
C VAL A 53 4.29 -8.12 3.77
N GLN A 54 4.25 -8.71 4.96
CA GLN A 54 5.41 -9.35 5.55
C GLN A 54 5.90 -10.50 4.66
N GLY A 55 7.20 -10.49 4.33
CA GLY A 55 7.91 -11.56 3.66
C GLY A 55 8.64 -12.50 4.59
#